data_AF-A0A1I6RMG9-F1
#
_entry.id   AF-A0A1I6RMG9-F1
#
_cell.length_a   1.000
_cell.length_b   1.000
_cell.length_c   1.000
_cell.angle_alpha   90.00
_cell.angle_beta   90.00
_cell.angle_gamma   90.00
#
_symmetry.space_group_name_H-M   'P 1'
#
loop_
_entity.id
_entity.type
_entity.pdbx_description
1 polymer ?
#
loop_
_entity_poly.entity_id
_entity_poly.type
_entity_poly.pdbx_seq_one_letter_code
_entity_poly.pdbx_strand_id
1 'polypeptide(L)'
;MSESPAISGKHPVWRYVVDGISIAAILLTWVVIGIAFEYGVSSIGGTGGLFETSGPQLGAVVALTGLLNALLFSLYRAISYWHNYD
;
A
#
# COMPACT_ATOMS: atom_id res chain seq x y z
N MET A 1 -0.93 -6.91 49.34
CA MET A 1 0.13 -6.91 48.31
C MET A 1 -0.56 -6.61 47.00
N SER A 2 -0.45 -5.37 46.51
CA SER A 2 -1.03 -5.00 45.22
C SER A 2 -0.09 -5.51 44.14
N GLU A 3 -0.48 -6.60 43.47
CA GLU A 3 0.18 -7.04 42.25
C GLU A 3 0.06 -5.89 41.24
N SER A 4 1.19 -5.26 40.94
CA SER A 4 1.29 -4.28 39.88
C SER A 4 0.98 -5.00 38.57
N PRO A 5 -0.03 -4.57 37.78
CA PRO A 5 -0.34 -5.24 36.53
C PRO A 5 0.91 -5.14 35.65
N ALA A 6 1.53 -6.29 35.39
CA ALA A 6 2.63 -6.38 34.45
C ALA A 6 2.14 -5.76 33.14
N ILE A 7 2.75 -4.64 32.75
CA ILE A 7 2.45 -3.97 31.49
C ILE A 7 2.87 -4.93 30.37
N SER A 8 1.95 -5.82 29.97
CA SER A 8 2.05 -6.68 28.80
C SER A 8 1.76 -5.85 27.54
N GLY A 9 2.39 -4.68 27.43
CA GLY A 9 2.07 -3.65 26.42
C GLY A 9 3.04 -3.57 25.25
N LYS A 10 4.07 -4.43 25.18
CA LYS A 10 5.01 -4.41 24.05
C LYS A 10 4.68 -5.53 23.07
N HIS A 11 3.94 -5.19 22.02
CA HIS A 11 3.86 -6.06 20.86
C HIS A 11 5.29 -6.37 20.35
N PRO A 12 5.59 -7.62 19.99
CA PRO A 12 6.91 -8.00 19.52
C PRO A 12 7.27 -7.19 18.26
N VAL A 13 8.49 -6.65 18.22
CA VAL A 13 8.99 -5.76 17.14
C VAL A 13 8.80 -6.38 15.75
N TRP A 14 8.91 -7.71 15.66
CA TRP A 14 8.64 -8.49 14.44
C TRP A 14 7.26 -8.22 13.82
N ARG A 15 6.23 -7.95 14.63
CA ARG A 15 4.87 -7.71 14.13
C ARG A 15 4.75 -6.42 13.33
N TYR A 16 5.52 -5.38 13.70
CA TYR A 16 5.63 -4.15 12.92
C TYR A 16 6.38 -4.37 11.61
N VAL A 17 7.40 -5.24 11.60
CA VAL A 17 8.15 -5.59 10.39
C VAL A 17 7.24 -6.29 9.38
N VAL A 18 6.43 -7.25 9.83
CA VAL A 18 5.46 -7.97 8.98
C VAL A 18 4.43 -7.03 8.36
N ASP A 19 3.96 -6.04 9.13
CA ASP A 19 3.04 -5.03 8.61
C ASP A 19 3.72 -4.12 7.58
N GLY A 20 4.97 -3.72 7.84
CA GLY A 20 5.78 -2.94 6.89
C GLY A 20 6.02 -3.68 5.58
N ILE A 21 6.27 -5.00 5.64
CA ILE A 21 6.38 -5.87 4.46
C ILE A 21 5.06 -5.89 3.68
N SER A 22 3.93 -5.94 4.37
CA SER A 22 2.61 -5.94 3.72
C SER A 22 2.34 -4.63 2.97
N ILE A 23 2.65 -3.49 3.60
CA ILE A 23 2.56 -2.16 2.97
C ILE A 23 3.50 -2.09 1.75
N ALA A 24 4.74 -2.54 1.90
CA ALA A 24 5.71 -2.55 0.80
C ALA A 24 5.24 -3.45 -0.36
N ALA A 25 4.67 -4.60 -0.08
CA ALA A 25 4.13 -5.51 -1.10
C ALA A 25 2.93 -4.91 -1.85
N ILE A 26 2.02 -4.23 -1.14
CA ILE A 26 0.91 -3.50 -1.76
C ILE A 26 1.46 -2.41 -2.70
N LEU A 27 2.35 -1.56 -2.20
CA LEU A 27 2.96 -0.49 -3.01
C LEU A 27 3.70 -1.04 -4.22
N LEU A 28 4.54 -2.06 -4.04
CA LEU A 28 5.30 -2.69 -5.11
C LEU A 28 4.38 -3.25 -6.20
N THR A 29 3.33 -3.98 -5.81
CA THR A 29 2.37 -4.58 -6.75
C THR A 29 1.71 -3.51 -7.60
N TRP A 30 1.20 -2.45 -6.98
CA TRP A 30 0.52 -1.39 -7.71
C TRP A 30 1.45 -0.52 -8.54
N VAL A 31 2.69 -0.30 -8.11
CA VAL A 31 3.72 0.37 -8.91
C VAL A 31 4.06 -0.45 -10.16
N VAL A 32 4.24 -1.77 -10.02
CA VAL A 32 4.51 -2.65 -11.16
C VAL A 32 3.36 -2.63 -12.16
N ILE A 33 2.11 -2.69 -11.68
CA ILE A 33 0.94 -2.57 -12.56
C ILE A 33 0.90 -1.18 -13.20
N GLY A 34 1.16 -0.10 -12.45
CA GLY A 34 1.20 1.27 -12.97
C GLY A 34 2.23 1.45 -14.10
N ILE A 35 3.45 0.95 -13.91
CA ILE A 35 4.52 0.95 -14.92
C ILE A 35 4.09 0.14 -16.15
N ALA A 36 3.44 -1.01 -15.95
CA ALA A 36 2.94 -1.82 -17.07
C ALA A 36 1.87 -1.08 -17.88
N PHE A 37 1.01 -0.27 -17.25
CA PHE A 37 0.05 0.57 -17.97
C PHE A 37 0.73 1.77 -18.64
N GLU A 38 1.65 2.46 -17.95
CA GLU A 38 2.35 3.64 -18.46
C GLU A 38 3.14 3.33 -19.73
N TYR A 39 3.96 2.27 -19.71
CA TYR A 39 4.83 1.90 -20.83
C TYR A 39 4.22 0.84 -21.75
N GLY A 40 3.39 -0.06 -21.22
CA GLY A 40 2.77 -1.12 -22.02
C GLY A 40 1.64 -0.59 -22.89
N VAL A 41 0.74 0.23 -22.36
CA VAL A 41 -0.40 0.75 -23.13
C VAL A 41 0.02 1.83 -24.13
N SER A 42 1.00 2.67 -23.77
CA SER A 42 1.56 3.66 -24.68
C SER A 42 2.26 3.02 -25.89
N SER A 43 2.77 1.79 -25.76
CA SER A 43 3.39 1.06 -26.87
C SER A 43 2.39 0.41 -27.85
N ILE A 44 1.12 0.25 -27.45
CA ILE A 44 0.07 -0.40 -28.27
C ILE A 44 -0.65 0.63 -29.17
N GLY A 45 -0.73 1.89 -28.74
CA GLY A 45 -1.21 2.99 -29.57
C GLY A 45 -0.08 3.58 -30.41
N GLY A 46 -0.10 3.40 -31.74
CA GLY A 46 0.84 4.09 -32.61
C GLY A 46 0.89 5.61 -32.38
N THR A 47 2.01 6.23 -32.75
CA THR A 47 2.30 7.67 -32.57
C THR A 47 1.14 8.54 -33.05
N GLY A 48 0.56 9.33 -32.15
CA GLY A 48 -0.60 10.21 -32.36
C GLY A 48 -1.95 9.64 -31.91
N GLY A 49 -1.99 8.42 -31.36
CA GLY A 49 -3.21 7.75 -30.91
C GLY A 49 -3.65 8.11 -29.48
N LEU A 50 -4.95 7.97 -29.19
CA LEU A 50 -5.52 8.16 -27.84
C LEU A 50 -4.79 7.36 -26.75
N PHE A 51 -4.23 6.19 -27.08
CA PHE A 51 -3.52 5.33 -26.14
C PHE A 51 -2.12 5.84 -25.76
N GLU A 52 -1.46 6.65 -26.60
CA GLU A 52 -0.18 7.31 -26.26
C GLU A 52 -0.41 8.39 -25.18
N THR A 53 -1.53 9.10 -25.25
CA THR A 53 -1.93 10.12 -24.26
C THR A 53 -2.60 9.53 -23.03
N SER A 54 -3.34 8.44 -23.17
CA SER A 54 -4.08 7.80 -22.07
C SER A 54 -3.23 6.84 -21.23
N GLY A 55 -2.19 6.22 -21.80
CA GLY A 55 -1.32 5.27 -21.09
C GLY A 55 -0.70 5.83 -19.80
N PRO A 56 -0.04 7.00 -19.82
CA PRO A 56 0.51 7.63 -18.62
C PRO A 56 -0.55 8.02 -17.58
N GLN A 57 -1.72 8.49 -18.03
CA GLN A 57 -2.82 8.85 -17.13
C GLN A 57 -3.39 7.62 -16.41
N LEU A 58 -3.56 6.51 -17.13
CA LEU A 58 -4.00 5.24 -16.55
C LEU A 58 -2.96 4.68 -15.57
N GLY A 59 -1.68 4.72 -15.93
CA GLY A 59 -0.58 4.34 -15.02
C GLY A 59 -0.60 5.15 -13.72
N ALA A 60 -0.80 6.47 -13.80
CA ALA A 60 -0.88 7.34 -12.64
C ALA A 60 -2.10 7.03 -11.75
N VAL A 61 -3.28 6.77 -12.33
CA VAL A 61 -4.49 6.38 -11.57
C VAL A 61 -4.29 5.05 -10.84
N VAL A 62 -3.64 4.08 -11.48
CA VAL A 62 -3.32 2.77 -10.89
C VAL A 62 -2.34 2.94 -9.73
N ALA A 63 -1.29 3.73 -9.91
CA ALA A 63 -0.32 4.03 -8.84
C ALA A 63 -0.98 4.73 -7.64
N LEU A 64 -1.86 5.72 -7.91
CA LEU A 64 -2.62 6.43 -6.88
C LEU A 64 -3.56 5.50 -6.11
N THR A 65 -4.21 4.56 -6.82
CA THR A 65 -5.06 3.53 -6.22
C THR A 65 -4.25 2.65 -5.27
N GLY A 66 -3.04 2.26 -5.66
CA GLY A 66 -2.12 1.51 -4.80
C GLY A 66 -1.69 2.26 -3.55
N LEU A 67 -1.37 3.54 -3.70
CA LEU A 67 -1.04 4.41 -2.57
C LEU A 67 -2.21 4.51 -1.59
N LEU A 68 -3.43 4.71 -2.10
CA LEU A 68 -4.64 4.78 -1.28
C LEU A 68 -4.90 3.47 -0.54
N ASN A 69 -4.67 2.33 -1.20
CA ASN A 69 -4.81 1.00 -0.60
C ASN A 69 -3.80 0.78 0.54
N ALA A 70 -2.53 1.14 0.32
CA ALA A 70 -1.49 1.08 1.35
C ALA A 70 -1.82 1.98 2.56
N LEU A 71 -2.37 3.18 2.30
CA LEU A 71 -2.82 4.10 3.34
C LEU A 71 -3.99 3.51 4.15
N LEU A 72 -5.01 2.95 3.47
CA LEU A 72 -6.15 2.31 4.11
C LEU A 72 -5.73 1.10 4.96
N PHE A 73 -4.80 0.27 4.46
CA PHE A 73 -4.25 -0.83 5.23
C PHE A 73 -3.51 -0.33 6.48
N SER A 74 -2.71 0.73 6.35
CA SER A 74 -2.02 1.35 7.48
C SER A 74 -2.99 1.88 8.53
N LEU A 75 -4.07 2.56 8.11
CA LEU A 75 -5.10 3.09 8.99
C LEU A 75 -5.88 1.98 9.70
N TYR A 76 -6.35 0.97 8.95
CA TYR A 76 -6.99 -0.21 9.52
C TYR A 76 -6.12 -0.84 10.60
N ARG A 77 -4.81 -0.96 10.33
CA ARG A 77 -3.87 -1.56 11.27
C ARG A 77 -3.62 -0.69 12.50
N ALA A 78 -3.52 0.62 12.33
CA ALA A 78 -3.41 1.56 13.44
C ALA A 78 -4.64 1.50 14.35
N ILE A 79 -5.84 1.45 13.78
CA ILE A 79 -7.10 1.30 14.52
C ILE A 79 -7.14 -0.06 15.24
N SER A 80 -6.73 -1.13 14.57
CA SER A 80 -6.65 -2.47 15.18
C SER A 80 -5.67 -2.50 16.35
N TYR A 81 -4.54 -1.79 16.29
CA TYR A 81 -3.64 -1.66 17.42
C TYR A 81 -4.26 -0.90 18.59
N TRP A 82 -4.98 0.20 18.31
CA TRP A 82 -5.70 0.94 19.34
C TRP A 82 -6.77 0.09 20.02
N HIS A 83 -7.58 -0.64 19.26
CA HIS A 83 -8.66 -1.47 19.80
C HIS A 83 -8.18 -2.68 20.60
N ASN A 84 -7.01 -3.24 20.26
CA ASN A 84 -6.42 -4.37 20.99
C ASN A 84 -5.58 -3.93 22.21
N TYR A 85 -5.48 -2.62 22.50
CA TYR A 85 -4.74 -2.09 23.65
C TYR A 85 -5.67 -1.73 24.83
N ASP A 86 -6.98 -1.72 24.62
CA ASP A 86 -8.03 -1.71 25.66
C ASP A 86 -8.36 -3.13 26.13
#